data_AF-A0A561WG99-F1
#
_entry.id   AF-A0A561WG99-F1
#
_cell.length_a   1.000
_cell.length_b   1.000
_cell.length_c   1.000
_cell.angle_alpha   90.00
_cell.angle_beta   90.00
_cell.angle_gamma   90.00
#
_symmetry.space_group_name_H-M   'P 1'
#
loop_
_entity.id
_entity.type
_entity.pdbx_description
1 polymer ?
#
loop_
_entity_poly.entity_id
_entity_poly.type
_entity_poly.pdbx_seq_one_letter_code
_entity_poly.pdbx_strand_id
1 'polypeptide(L)'
;MPWAKGVRPLTYDDAVLLPEWLSDVWARTQVVRVLEDGIGGGPLDDRAVLFQLADRTRVNRARELTTNGQFTGDICRCLGGPTLALYDANDRILGIGTIHGHGSISWERSRFADDLKLAEPTALTLFLSECGVTGQLQSLFTDLVMTLGYYERSDAPQFRPAGVPAVLTDRQVPTTLRDMLVSVGGNSAANLPQERVRVLVQRLAVAEPGPIARADALLGWLGRLPYPTEALWGEGVLVRQLLATLSEVDIVAAAATGEAVVALGALNWAVHQPDDRVVAAAIAPTLRRLLP
;
A
#
# COMPACT_ATOMS: atom_id res chain seq x y z
N MET A 1 25.89 -18.36 6.42
CA MET A 1 25.30 -19.05 5.25
C MET A 1 25.98 -18.52 4.00
N PRO A 2 26.63 -19.36 3.19
CA PRO A 2 27.33 -18.90 1.98
C PRO A 2 26.29 -18.70 0.86
N TRP A 3 26.23 -17.48 0.35
CA TRP A 3 25.43 -17.12 -0.82
C TRP A 3 25.89 -17.95 -2.02
N ALA A 4 24.93 -18.52 -2.74
CA ALA A 4 25.16 -19.45 -3.83
C ALA A 4 26.10 -18.86 -4.91
N LYS A 5 27.28 -19.48 -5.05
CA LYS A 5 28.03 -19.45 -6.31
C LYS A 5 27.23 -20.28 -7.32
N GLY A 6 26.58 -19.64 -8.28
CA GLY A 6 25.87 -20.38 -9.32
C GLY A 6 24.81 -19.66 -10.14
N VAL A 7 24.64 -18.33 -10.04
CA VAL A 7 23.78 -17.62 -10.98
C VAL A 7 24.51 -17.53 -12.33
N ARG A 8 24.18 -18.45 -13.24
CA ARG A 8 24.65 -18.40 -14.62
C ARG A 8 23.96 -17.20 -15.30
N PRO A 9 24.68 -16.35 -16.06
CA PRO A 9 24.03 -15.33 -16.87
C PRO A 9 23.03 -16.01 -17.82
N LEU A 10 21.84 -15.43 -17.98
CA LEU A 10 20.85 -15.91 -18.95
C LEU A 10 21.50 -15.93 -20.33
N THR A 11 21.38 -17.06 -21.01
CA THR A 11 21.65 -17.12 -22.44
C THR A 11 20.45 -16.56 -23.19
N TYR A 12 20.63 -16.12 -24.43
CA TYR A 12 19.54 -15.60 -25.28
C TYR A 12 18.34 -16.57 -25.38
N ASP A 13 18.59 -17.88 -25.24
CA ASP A 13 17.57 -18.92 -25.22
C ASP A 13 16.66 -18.86 -23.97
N ASP A 14 17.17 -18.42 -22.81
CA ASP A 14 16.40 -18.42 -21.56
C ASP A 14 15.33 -17.32 -21.48
N ALA A 15 15.53 -16.20 -22.18
CA ALA A 15 14.58 -15.09 -22.23
C ALA A 15 13.36 -15.36 -23.13
N VAL A 16 13.53 -16.19 -24.16
CA VAL A 16 12.41 -16.66 -25.01
C VAL A 16 11.60 -17.74 -24.28
N LEU A 17 12.23 -18.50 -23.39
CA LEU A 17 11.58 -19.59 -22.65
C LEU A 17 10.64 -19.11 -21.54
N LEU A 18 10.88 -17.96 -20.89
CA LEU A 18 10.05 -17.52 -19.77
C LEU A 18 8.61 -17.18 -20.17
N PRO A 19 8.34 -16.35 -21.20
CA PRO A 19 6.96 -16.08 -21.65
C PRO A 19 6.19 -17.34 -22.06
N GLU A 20 6.83 -18.25 -22.80
CA GLU A 20 6.23 -19.52 -23.25
C GLU A 20 5.95 -20.43 -22.05
N TRP A 21 6.93 -20.61 -21.17
CA TRP A 21 6.76 -21.40 -19.94
C TRP A 21 5.65 -20.84 -19.06
N LEU A 22 5.57 -19.52 -18.89
CA LEU A 22 4.56 -18.87 -18.06
C LEU A 22 3.17 -19.08 -18.65
N SER A 23 3.02 -18.99 -19.98
CA SER A 23 1.77 -19.30 -20.68
C SER A 23 1.34 -20.76 -20.45
N ASP A 24 2.26 -21.72 -20.58
CA ASP A 24 2.02 -23.15 -20.38
C ASP A 24 1.63 -23.49 -18.93
N VAL A 25 2.34 -22.92 -17.96
CA VAL A 25 2.03 -23.08 -16.54
C VAL A 25 0.64 -22.56 -16.24
N TRP A 26 0.32 -21.33 -16.65
CA TRP A 26 -1.00 -20.73 -16.43
C TRP A 26 -2.13 -21.47 -17.14
N ALA A 27 -1.87 -22.12 -18.28
CA ALA A 27 -2.87 -22.95 -18.96
C ALA A 27 -3.30 -24.15 -18.11
N ARG A 28 -2.40 -24.67 -17.27
CA ARG A 28 -2.63 -25.83 -16.38
C ARG A 28 -3.10 -25.44 -14.98
N THR A 29 -2.80 -24.22 -14.54
CA THR A 29 -3.17 -23.72 -13.20
C THR A 29 -4.67 -23.80 -12.96
N GLN A 30 -5.04 -24.47 -11.88
CA GLN A 30 -6.41 -24.53 -11.35
C GLN A 30 -6.56 -23.68 -10.09
N VAL A 31 -5.52 -23.63 -9.26
CA VAL A 31 -5.52 -22.93 -7.99
C VAL A 31 -4.29 -22.03 -7.89
N VAL A 32 -4.47 -20.83 -7.34
CA VAL A 32 -3.38 -19.94 -6.96
C VAL A 32 -3.44 -19.74 -5.45
N ARG A 33 -2.33 -20.02 -4.75
CA ARG A 33 -2.18 -19.67 -3.34
C ARG A 33 -1.29 -18.45 -3.23
N VAL A 34 -1.72 -17.46 -2.45
CA VAL A 34 -0.88 -16.35 -2.03
C VAL A 34 -0.31 -16.73 -0.67
N LEU A 35 1.01 -16.89 -0.62
CA LEU A 35 1.75 -17.30 0.55
C LEU A 35 2.41 -16.09 1.20
N GLU A 36 2.53 -16.13 2.53
CA GLU A 36 3.34 -15.18 3.27
C GLU A 36 4.80 -15.25 2.81
N ASP A 37 5.49 -14.12 2.97
CA ASP A 37 6.90 -13.93 2.67
C ASP A 37 7.33 -14.14 1.20
N GLY A 38 8.45 -13.50 0.89
CA GLY A 38 9.12 -13.63 -0.39
C GLY A 38 10.18 -14.72 -0.36
N ILE A 39 11.31 -14.46 -1.00
CA ILE A 39 12.41 -15.42 -1.17
C ILE A 39 12.99 -15.87 0.19
N GLY A 40 12.91 -15.03 1.22
CA GLY A 40 13.44 -15.31 2.56
C GLY A 40 12.58 -16.21 3.45
N GLY A 41 11.34 -16.52 3.07
CA GLY A 41 10.34 -17.17 3.94
C GLY A 41 10.51 -18.68 4.20
N GLY A 42 11.68 -19.27 3.90
CA GLY A 42 11.88 -20.72 4.06
C GLY A 42 11.12 -21.59 3.04
N PRO A 43 10.98 -22.90 3.31
CA PRO A 43 10.26 -23.84 2.43
C PRO A 43 8.79 -23.44 2.21
N LEU A 44 8.28 -23.60 0.99
CA LEU A 44 6.90 -23.17 0.64
C LEU A 44 5.82 -23.83 1.50
N ASP A 45 6.00 -25.12 1.82
CA ASP A 45 5.01 -25.90 2.59
C ASP A 45 4.88 -25.46 4.05
N ASP A 46 5.87 -24.74 4.57
CA ASP A 46 5.87 -24.20 5.93
C ASP A 46 5.23 -22.79 6.00
N ARG A 47 4.95 -22.16 4.86
CA ARG A 47 4.46 -20.78 4.81
C ARG A 47 2.95 -20.71 5.01
N ALA A 48 2.52 -19.67 5.71
CA ALA A 48 1.10 -19.40 5.87
C ALA A 48 0.45 -19.07 4.51
N VAL A 49 -0.68 -19.71 4.21
CA VAL A 49 -1.53 -19.34 3.07
C VAL A 49 -2.36 -18.13 3.47
N LEU A 50 -2.03 -16.97 2.93
CA LEU A 50 -2.78 -15.73 3.15
C LEU A 50 -4.13 -15.78 2.43
N PHE A 51 -4.15 -16.34 1.22
CA PHE A 51 -5.38 -16.50 0.43
C PHE A 51 -5.28 -17.62 -0.61
N GLN A 52 -6.43 -18.18 -1.00
CA GLN A 52 -6.52 -19.17 -2.07
C GLN A 52 -7.57 -18.77 -3.12
N LEU A 53 -7.15 -18.73 -4.38
CA LEU A 53 -7.98 -18.51 -5.56
C LEU A 53 -8.27 -19.86 -6.21
N ALA A 54 -9.54 -20.28 -6.21
CA ALA A 54 -10.01 -21.46 -6.95
C ALA A 54 -11.11 -21.12 -7.98
N ASP A 55 -11.70 -19.92 -7.88
CA ASP A 55 -12.65 -19.42 -8.88
C ASP A 55 -11.92 -19.09 -10.19
N ARG A 56 -12.43 -19.62 -11.31
CA ARG A 56 -11.76 -19.48 -12.62
C ARG A 56 -11.64 -18.03 -13.08
N THR A 57 -12.61 -17.18 -12.77
CA THR A 57 -12.59 -15.75 -13.13
C THR A 57 -11.46 -15.05 -12.38
N ARG A 58 -11.34 -15.30 -11.08
CA ARG A 58 -10.27 -14.71 -10.26
C ARG A 58 -8.88 -15.27 -10.60
N VAL A 59 -8.77 -16.57 -10.91
CA VAL A 59 -7.52 -17.18 -11.41
C VAL A 59 -7.09 -16.53 -12.73
N ASN A 60 -8.03 -16.30 -13.65
CA ASN A 60 -7.74 -15.62 -14.92
C ASN A 60 -7.33 -14.15 -14.70
N ARG A 61 -7.95 -13.44 -13.76
CA ARG A 61 -7.54 -12.07 -13.42
C ARG A 61 -6.15 -12.03 -12.80
N ALA A 62 -5.82 -12.98 -11.91
CA ALA A 62 -4.47 -13.10 -11.37
C ALA A 62 -3.43 -13.37 -12.47
N ARG A 63 -3.74 -14.24 -13.43
CA ARG A 63 -2.91 -14.46 -14.63
C ARG A 63 -2.67 -13.15 -15.37
N GLU A 64 -3.72 -12.46 -15.77
CA GLU A 64 -3.62 -11.20 -16.52
C GLU A 64 -2.71 -10.18 -15.83
N LEU A 65 -2.93 -9.96 -14.53
CA LEU A 65 -2.18 -9.00 -13.72
C LEU A 65 -0.72 -9.38 -13.45
N THR A 66 -0.33 -10.64 -13.68
CA THR A 66 1.02 -11.15 -13.33
C THR A 66 1.79 -11.72 -14.51
N THR A 67 1.23 -11.60 -15.72
CA THR A 67 1.86 -12.04 -16.98
C THR A 67 2.01 -10.91 -17.99
N ASN A 68 1.22 -9.84 -17.88
CA ASN A 68 1.33 -8.67 -18.74
C ASN A 68 2.33 -7.66 -18.18
N GLY A 69 3.27 -7.22 -19.01
CA GLY A 69 4.33 -6.31 -18.58
C GLY A 69 5.54 -6.31 -19.51
N GLN A 70 6.66 -5.86 -18.97
CA GLN A 70 7.96 -5.85 -19.64
C GLN A 70 9.00 -6.52 -18.75
N PHE A 71 9.69 -7.53 -19.30
CA PHE A 71 10.86 -8.10 -18.64
C PHE A 71 11.99 -7.08 -18.59
N THR A 72 12.69 -7.07 -17.47
CA THR A 72 13.67 -6.03 -17.13
C THR A 72 15.09 -6.37 -17.58
N GLY A 73 15.37 -7.66 -17.83
CA GLY A 73 16.72 -8.16 -18.07
C GLY A 73 17.60 -8.20 -16.81
N ASP A 74 17.04 -7.98 -15.61
CA ASP A 74 17.72 -8.08 -14.31
C ASP A 74 16.75 -8.60 -13.24
N ILE A 75 17.25 -8.80 -12.01
CA ILE A 75 16.46 -9.22 -10.85
C ILE A 75 16.51 -8.19 -9.73
N CYS A 76 15.37 -7.91 -9.08
CA CYS A 76 15.37 -7.20 -7.80
C CYS A 76 16.15 -8.02 -6.79
N ARG A 77 17.09 -7.43 -6.04
CA ARG A 77 17.84 -8.16 -5.00
C ARG A 77 17.17 -8.12 -3.62
N CYS A 78 15.98 -7.52 -3.56
CA CYS A 78 15.13 -7.49 -2.38
C CYS A 78 14.53 -8.88 -2.09
N LEU A 79 14.20 -9.14 -0.82
CA LEU A 79 13.57 -10.41 -0.43
C LEU A 79 12.16 -10.58 -1.03
N GLY A 80 11.51 -9.48 -1.41
CA GLY A 80 10.14 -9.48 -1.92
C GLY A 80 9.09 -9.51 -0.81
N GLY A 81 7.84 -9.34 -1.22
CA GLY A 81 6.64 -9.51 -0.41
C GLY A 81 6.00 -10.89 -0.65
N PRO A 82 4.67 -11.00 -0.63
CA PRO A 82 3.98 -12.29 -0.79
C PRO A 82 4.37 -13.05 -2.07
N THR A 83 4.30 -14.38 -1.98
CA THR A 83 4.60 -15.29 -3.09
C THR A 83 3.30 -15.86 -3.67
N LEU A 84 3.15 -15.81 -4.99
CA LEU A 84 2.12 -16.56 -5.70
C LEU A 84 2.66 -17.96 -6.01
N ALA A 85 1.96 -18.99 -5.55
CA ALA A 85 2.23 -20.37 -5.92
C ALA A 85 1.07 -20.91 -6.77
N LEU A 86 1.41 -21.45 -7.94
CA LEU A 86 0.48 -21.95 -8.95
C LEU A 86 0.35 -23.46 -8.83
N TYR A 87 -0.87 -23.97 -8.72
CA TYR A 87 -1.15 -25.39 -8.51
C TYR A 87 -2.05 -25.95 -9.62
N ASP A 88 -1.81 -27.20 -10.00
CA ASP A 88 -2.69 -27.95 -10.90
C ASP A 88 -3.88 -28.60 -10.17
N ALA A 89 -4.66 -29.40 -10.89
CA ALA A 89 -5.82 -30.12 -10.35
C ALA A 89 -5.48 -31.18 -9.30
N ASN A 90 -4.21 -31.61 -9.20
CA ASN A 90 -3.74 -32.63 -8.28
C ASN A 90 -2.94 -32.02 -7.11
N ASP A 91 -3.07 -30.70 -6.88
CA ASP A 91 -2.34 -29.92 -5.89
C ASP A 91 -0.81 -29.97 -6.06
N ARG A 92 -0.34 -30.13 -7.30
CA ARG A 92 1.10 -30.05 -7.61
C ARG A 92 1.49 -28.63 -7.98
N ILE A 93 2.58 -28.14 -7.40
CA ILE A 93 3.16 -26.84 -7.73
C ILE A 93 3.66 -26.87 -9.18
N LEU A 94 3.21 -25.90 -9.96
CA LEU A 94 3.58 -25.67 -11.35
C LEU A 94 4.61 -24.57 -11.51
N GLY A 95 4.54 -23.57 -10.64
CA GLY A 95 5.45 -22.44 -10.64
C GLY A 95 5.22 -21.50 -9.45
N ILE A 96 6.24 -20.73 -9.09
CA ILE A 96 6.17 -19.70 -8.06
C ILE A 96 6.62 -18.34 -8.58
N GLY A 97 5.99 -17.27 -8.09
CA GLY A 97 6.34 -15.89 -8.40
C GLY A 97 6.35 -15.02 -7.14
N THR A 98 7.47 -14.40 -6.83
CA THR A 98 7.57 -13.48 -5.68
C THR A 98 7.29 -12.05 -6.11
N ILE A 99 6.36 -11.37 -5.45
CA ILE A 99 6.07 -9.95 -5.71
C ILE A 99 7.18 -9.09 -5.11
N HIS A 100 7.67 -8.11 -5.85
CA HIS A 100 8.71 -7.18 -5.42
C HIS A 100 8.21 -5.74 -5.46
N GLY A 101 8.16 -5.10 -4.27
CA GLY A 101 7.72 -3.72 -4.13
C GLY A 101 6.35 -3.46 -4.76
N HIS A 102 6.19 -2.27 -5.34
CA HIS A 102 5.07 -1.94 -6.20
C HIS A 102 5.54 -1.94 -7.65
N GLY A 103 5.39 -3.05 -8.37
CA GLY A 103 5.71 -3.03 -9.79
C GLY A 103 6.19 -4.30 -10.45
N SER A 104 6.73 -5.27 -9.71
CA SER A 104 7.33 -6.44 -10.37
C SER A 104 7.08 -7.76 -9.68
N ILE A 105 7.22 -8.83 -10.47
CA ILE A 105 7.18 -10.21 -10.00
C ILE A 105 8.37 -10.97 -10.56
N SER A 106 9.01 -11.77 -9.71
CA SER A 106 10.12 -12.64 -10.08
C SER A 106 9.62 -14.08 -10.13
N TRP A 107 9.40 -14.59 -11.34
CA TRP A 107 8.91 -15.96 -11.58
C TRP A 107 10.07 -16.95 -11.58
N GLU A 108 9.97 -18.02 -10.79
CA GLU A 108 10.96 -19.09 -10.69
C GLU A 108 12.39 -18.54 -10.67
N ARG A 109 12.66 -17.59 -9.77
CA ARG A 109 13.89 -16.79 -9.75
C ARG A 109 15.19 -17.59 -9.86
N SER A 110 15.22 -18.80 -9.30
CA SER A 110 16.40 -19.70 -9.40
C SER A 110 16.64 -20.23 -10.81
N ARG A 111 15.61 -20.21 -11.65
CA ARG A 111 15.62 -20.64 -13.05
C ARG A 111 15.67 -19.43 -14.00
N PHE A 112 14.85 -18.42 -13.77
CA PHE A 112 14.79 -17.23 -14.61
C PHE A 112 15.31 -16.03 -13.83
N ALA A 113 16.43 -15.47 -14.27
CA ALA A 113 17.03 -14.29 -13.67
C ALA A 113 16.51 -13.00 -14.32
N ASP A 114 15.18 -12.88 -14.43
CA ASP A 114 14.51 -11.71 -15.02
C ASP A 114 13.18 -11.42 -14.34
N ASP A 115 13.05 -10.24 -13.76
CA ASP A 115 11.79 -9.78 -13.19
C ASP A 115 10.86 -9.24 -14.29
N LEU A 116 9.57 -9.58 -14.18
CA LEU A 116 8.53 -8.96 -14.97
C LEU A 116 8.06 -7.67 -14.29
N LYS A 117 8.30 -6.52 -14.91
CA LYS A 117 7.65 -5.26 -14.54
C LYS A 117 6.21 -5.28 -15.04
N LEU A 118 5.25 -5.28 -14.13
CA LEU A 118 3.82 -5.43 -14.42
C LEU A 118 3.27 -4.22 -15.16
N ALA A 119 2.32 -4.47 -16.06
CA ALA A 119 1.62 -3.42 -16.80
C ALA A 119 0.64 -2.62 -15.92
N GLU A 120 -0.03 -3.29 -14.97
CA GLU A 120 -1.01 -2.68 -14.06
C GLU A 120 -0.69 -3.04 -12.58
N PRO A 121 0.41 -2.52 -12.02
CA PRO A 121 0.83 -2.89 -10.66
C PRO A 121 -0.18 -2.45 -9.59
N THR A 122 -0.85 -1.31 -9.76
CA THR A 122 -1.92 -0.85 -8.84
C THR A 122 -3.10 -1.80 -8.86
N ALA A 123 -3.46 -2.31 -10.03
CA ALA A 123 -4.55 -3.27 -10.14
C ALA A 123 -4.20 -4.60 -9.44
N LEU A 124 -2.95 -5.07 -9.49
CA LEU A 124 -2.51 -6.24 -8.72
C LEU A 124 -2.62 -6.00 -7.21
N THR A 125 -2.07 -4.90 -6.70
CA THR A 125 -2.11 -4.60 -5.26
C THR A 125 -3.55 -4.53 -4.75
N LEU A 126 -4.43 -3.84 -5.47
CA LEU A 126 -5.85 -3.74 -5.13
C LEU A 126 -6.56 -5.10 -5.20
N PHE A 127 -6.28 -5.90 -6.23
CA PHE A 127 -6.84 -7.24 -6.38
C PHE A 127 -6.45 -8.16 -5.20
N LEU A 128 -5.20 -8.11 -4.75
CA LEU A 128 -4.75 -8.90 -3.59
C LEU A 128 -5.43 -8.44 -2.30
N SER A 129 -5.59 -7.14 -2.10
CA SER A 129 -6.33 -6.59 -0.96
C SER A 129 -7.82 -7.00 -0.98
N GLU A 130 -8.48 -6.90 -2.14
CA GLU A 130 -9.85 -7.38 -2.36
C GLU A 130 -9.99 -8.88 -2.06
N CYS A 131 -8.92 -9.66 -2.28
CA CYS A 131 -8.87 -11.08 -1.96
C CYS A 131 -8.63 -11.38 -0.48
N GLY A 132 -8.27 -10.40 0.36
CA GLY A 132 -8.03 -10.64 1.77
C GLY A 132 -6.58 -10.56 2.21
N VAL A 133 -5.65 -10.29 1.30
CA VAL A 133 -4.23 -10.12 1.63
C VAL A 133 -4.04 -8.75 2.27
N THR A 134 -3.73 -8.71 3.55
CA THR A 134 -3.57 -7.47 4.32
C THR A 134 -2.22 -6.80 4.05
N GLY A 135 -2.14 -5.50 4.31
CA GLY A 135 -0.89 -4.72 4.26
C GLY A 135 -0.41 -4.40 2.84
N GLN A 136 -1.21 -4.72 1.83
CA GLN A 136 -0.88 -4.47 0.42
C GLN A 136 -0.82 -2.98 0.11
N LEU A 137 -1.64 -2.16 0.78
CA LEU A 137 -1.68 -0.70 0.55
C LEU A 137 -0.36 -0.01 0.88
N GLN A 138 0.48 -0.60 1.75
CA GLN A 138 1.80 -0.03 2.06
C GLN A 138 2.68 0.09 0.83
N SER A 139 2.55 -0.81 -0.15
CA SER A 139 3.32 -0.75 -1.39
C SER A 139 3.00 0.48 -2.25
N LEU A 140 1.77 1.02 -2.16
CA LEU A 140 1.28 2.15 -2.97
C LEU A 140 1.67 3.52 -2.42
N PHE A 141 2.18 3.57 -1.19
CA PHE A 141 2.42 4.81 -0.45
C PHE A 141 3.37 5.74 -1.18
N THR A 142 4.54 5.22 -1.57
CA THR A 142 5.58 6.01 -2.22
C THR A 142 5.09 6.60 -3.53
N ASP A 143 4.46 5.79 -4.39
CA ASP A 143 4.02 6.26 -5.71
C ASP A 143 2.89 7.27 -5.61
N LEU A 144 1.95 7.10 -4.68
CA LEU A 144 0.89 8.07 -4.44
C LEU A 144 1.44 9.39 -3.89
N VAL A 145 2.36 9.33 -2.93
CA VAL A 145 3.05 10.50 -2.38
C VAL A 145 3.80 11.27 -3.48
N MET A 146 4.54 10.57 -4.32
CA MET A 146 5.29 11.17 -5.43
C MET A 146 4.36 11.78 -6.48
N THR A 147 3.28 11.08 -6.83
CA THR A 147 2.26 11.55 -7.79
C THR A 147 1.57 12.83 -7.32
N LEU A 148 1.30 12.94 -6.01
CA LEU A 148 0.63 14.10 -5.42
C LEU A 148 1.58 15.20 -4.93
N GLY A 149 2.89 14.96 -4.96
CA GLY A 149 3.90 15.95 -4.56
C GLY A 149 4.00 16.20 -3.06
N TYR A 150 3.53 15.28 -2.21
CA TYR A 150 3.58 15.37 -0.74
C TYR A 150 4.78 14.66 -0.14
N TYR A 151 5.89 14.58 -0.86
CA TYR A 151 7.15 14.04 -0.33
C TYR A 151 7.92 15.12 0.42
N GLU A 152 8.76 14.71 1.37
CA GLU A 152 9.68 15.61 2.04
C GLU A 152 10.71 16.19 1.08
N ARG A 153 10.82 17.51 1.09
CA ARG A 153 11.81 18.24 0.29
C ARG A 153 13.08 18.40 1.10
N SER A 154 14.23 18.20 0.45
CA SER A 154 15.55 18.32 1.08
C SER A 154 15.89 19.74 1.54
N ASP A 155 15.18 20.76 1.04
CA ASP A 155 15.34 22.18 1.35
C ASP A 155 14.38 22.68 2.45
N ALA A 156 13.55 21.80 3.02
CA ALA A 156 12.62 22.11 4.09
C ALA A 156 12.98 21.35 5.38
N PRO A 157 12.66 21.90 6.57
CA PRO A 157 12.82 21.14 7.82
C PRO A 157 11.87 19.94 7.85
N GLN A 158 12.36 18.79 8.33
CA GLN A 158 11.59 17.54 8.44
C GLN A 158 10.36 17.68 9.34
N PHE A 159 10.45 18.49 10.40
CA PHE A 159 9.31 18.86 11.24
C PHE A 159 9.08 20.36 11.12
N ARG A 160 8.22 20.76 10.18
CA ARG A 160 7.71 22.12 10.12
C ARG A 160 6.87 22.35 11.38
N PRO A 161 6.99 23.51 12.05
CA PRO A 161 6.23 23.72 13.27
C PRO A 161 4.74 23.75 12.93
N ALA A 162 3.98 22.79 13.44
CA ALA A 162 2.52 22.73 13.33
C ALA A 162 1.90 24.07 13.70
N GLY A 163 2.52 24.80 14.63
CA GLY A 163 2.05 26.09 15.09
C GLY A 163 2.15 27.27 14.12
N VAL A 164 2.78 27.13 12.95
CA VAL A 164 2.90 28.23 11.98
C VAL A 164 1.58 28.39 11.19
N PRO A 165 0.90 29.56 11.24
CA PRO A 165 -0.41 29.74 10.58
C PRO A 165 -0.44 29.44 9.08
N ALA A 166 0.65 29.77 8.37
CA ALA A 166 0.78 29.45 6.95
C ALA A 166 0.79 27.94 6.69
N VAL A 167 1.46 27.17 7.55
CA VAL A 167 1.55 25.71 7.45
C VAL A 167 0.20 25.06 7.77
N LEU A 168 -0.51 25.54 8.80
CA LEU A 168 -1.87 25.08 9.13
C LEU A 168 -2.87 25.35 7.99
N THR A 169 -2.69 26.47 7.28
CA THR A 169 -3.52 26.84 6.14
C THR A 169 -3.21 25.97 4.92
N ASP A 170 -1.93 25.77 4.60
CA ASP A 170 -1.45 24.91 3.52
C ASP A 170 -1.96 23.46 3.65
N ARG A 171 -1.87 22.90 4.86
CA ARG A 171 -2.39 21.58 5.20
C ARG A 171 -3.92 21.52 5.32
N GLN A 172 -4.60 22.64 5.15
CA GLN A 172 -6.05 22.78 5.29
C GLN A 172 -6.58 22.23 6.62
N VAL A 173 -5.83 22.45 7.71
CA VAL A 173 -6.28 22.08 9.06
C VAL A 173 -7.63 22.76 9.33
N PRO A 174 -8.63 22.06 9.89
CA PRO A 174 -9.92 22.65 10.23
C PRO A 174 -9.73 23.95 11.00
N THR A 175 -10.35 25.03 10.53
CA THR A 175 -10.12 26.40 11.04
C THR A 175 -10.32 26.51 12.55
N THR A 176 -11.28 25.75 13.08
CA THR A 176 -11.63 25.69 14.51
C THR A 176 -10.56 25.07 15.39
N LEU A 177 -9.60 24.33 14.81
CA LEU A 177 -8.48 23.74 15.52
C LEU A 177 -7.20 24.57 15.46
N ARG A 178 -7.10 25.49 14.48
CA ARG A 178 -5.85 26.22 14.19
C ARG A 178 -5.32 26.97 15.40
N ASP A 179 -6.15 27.75 16.08
CA ASP A 179 -5.73 28.56 17.24
C ASP A 179 -5.12 27.71 18.37
N MET A 180 -5.62 26.47 18.55
CA MET A 180 -5.08 25.56 19.56
C MET A 180 -3.74 24.98 19.14
N LEU A 181 -3.60 24.69 17.85
CA LEU A 181 -2.42 24.07 17.26
C LEU A 181 -1.28 25.07 17.03
N VAL A 182 -1.56 26.38 16.93
CA VAL A 182 -0.56 27.47 16.86
C VAL A 182 0.48 27.37 18.00
N SER A 183 0.08 26.87 19.17
CA SER A 183 0.94 26.71 20.33
C SER A 183 1.71 25.38 20.39
N VAL A 184 1.50 24.47 19.43
CA VAL A 184 2.03 23.10 19.44
C VAL A 184 3.19 22.98 18.44
N GLY A 185 4.37 22.60 18.93
CA GLY A 185 5.50 22.25 18.06
C GLY A 185 5.24 20.96 17.28
N GLY A 186 5.75 20.86 16.04
CA GLY A 186 5.52 19.68 15.18
C GLY A 186 5.99 18.35 15.81
N ASN A 187 7.10 18.37 16.54
CA ASN A 187 7.63 17.23 17.30
C ASN A 187 6.81 16.89 18.56
N SER A 188 5.95 17.79 19.02
CA SER A 188 5.14 17.64 20.23
C SER A 188 3.71 17.21 19.92
N ALA A 189 3.26 17.36 18.67
CA ALA A 189 1.90 17.00 18.24
C ALA A 189 1.56 15.53 18.52
N ALA A 190 2.53 14.62 18.33
CA ALA A 190 2.36 13.19 18.60
C ALA A 190 2.13 12.87 20.09
N ASN A 191 2.60 13.74 20.98
CA ASN A 191 2.62 13.53 22.43
C ASN A 191 1.65 14.46 23.17
N LEU A 192 0.62 14.96 22.48
CA LEU A 192 -0.39 15.78 23.13
C LEU A 192 -1.10 14.97 24.25
N PRO A 193 -1.28 15.56 25.45
CA PRO A 193 -2.05 14.92 26.51
C PRO A 193 -3.46 14.57 26.03
N GLN A 194 -4.00 13.43 26.48
CA GLN A 194 -5.32 12.95 26.07
C GLN A 194 -6.44 13.95 26.36
N GLU A 195 -6.31 14.74 27.43
CA GLU A 195 -7.25 15.82 27.76
C GLU A 195 -7.28 16.87 26.65
N ARG A 196 -6.13 17.24 26.08
CA ARG A 196 -6.07 18.19 24.95
C ARG A 196 -6.65 17.59 23.68
N VAL A 197 -6.39 16.30 23.41
CA VAL A 197 -6.99 15.59 22.27
C VAL A 197 -8.52 15.59 22.38
N ARG A 198 -9.08 15.30 23.55
CA ARG A 198 -10.54 15.36 23.78
C ARG A 198 -11.12 16.74 23.52
N VAL A 199 -10.42 17.81 23.91
CA VAL A 199 -10.88 19.18 23.62
C VAL A 199 -10.88 19.45 22.10
N LEU A 200 -9.85 19.02 21.37
CA LEU A 200 -9.82 19.14 19.91
C LEU A 200 -10.99 18.38 19.26
N VAL A 201 -11.26 17.15 19.71
CA VAL A 201 -12.39 16.34 19.23
C VAL A 201 -13.73 17.02 19.49
N GLN A 202 -13.96 17.53 20.70
CA GLN A 202 -15.19 18.24 21.04
C GLN A 202 -15.38 19.48 20.18
N ARG A 203 -14.31 20.25 19.97
CA ARG A 203 -14.36 21.49 19.17
C ARG A 203 -14.63 21.19 17.71
N LEU A 204 -14.01 20.14 17.16
CA LEU A 204 -14.28 19.67 15.81
C LEU A 204 -15.72 19.16 15.67
N ALA A 205 -16.24 18.41 16.65
CA ALA A 205 -17.62 17.90 16.65
C ALA A 205 -18.67 19.01 16.70
N VAL A 206 -18.41 20.11 17.41
CA VAL A 206 -19.31 21.28 17.45
C VAL A 206 -19.27 22.03 16.11
N ALA A 207 -18.09 22.18 15.53
CA ALA A 207 -17.90 22.91 14.28
C ALA A 207 -18.44 22.16 13.06
N GLU A 208 -18.26 20.84 13.05
CA GLU A 208 -18.61 19.94 11.97
C GLU A 208 -19.41 18.76 12.55
N PRO A 209 -20.73 18.90 12.72
CA PRO A 209 -21.54 17.86 13.38
C PRO A 209 -21.57 16.54 12.60
N GLY A 210 -21.40 16.58 11.27
CA GLY A 210 -21.40 15.40 10.41
C GLY A 210 -20.15 14.54 10.63
N PRO A 211 -20.27 13.27 11.06
CA PRO A 211 -19.09 12.42 11.30
C PRO A 211 -18.32 12.11 10.01
N ILE A 212 -19.01 11.94 8.87
CA ILE A 212 -18.36 11.73 7.56
C ILE A 212 -17.59 12.98 7.13
N ALA A 213 -18.17 14.17 7.25
CA ALA A 213 -17.50 15.42 6.91
C ALA A 213 -16.27 15.69 7.82
N ARG A 214 -16.34 15.31 9.10
CA ARG A 214 -15.17 15.31 9.99
C ARG A 214 -14.09 14.35 9.54
N ALA A 215 -14.45 13.13 9.16
CA ALA A 215 -13.50 12.16 8.66
C ALA A 215 -12.83 12.68 7.38
N ASP A 216 -13.59 13.23 6.44
CA ASP A 216 -13.08 13.82 5.19
C ASP A 216 -12.05 14.93 5.47
N ALA A 217 -12.37 15.87 6.36
CA ALA A 217 -11.46 16.95 6.73
C ALA A 217 -10.17 16.43 7.41
N LEU A 218 -10.28 15.42 8.28
CA LEU A 218 -9.13 14.82 8.97
C LEU A 218 -8.27 13.99 8.01
N LEU A 219 -8.87 13.19 7.12
CA LEU A 219 -8.17 12.46 6.08
C LEU A 219 -7.49 13.42 5.09
N GLY A 220 -8.16 14.50 4.72
CA GLY A 220 -7.60 15.56 3.89
C GLY A 220 -6.38 16.23 4.55
N TRP A 221 -6.43 16.48 5.86
CA TRP A 221 -5.26 16.97 6.60
C TRP A 221 -4.14 15.90 6.59
N LEU A 222 -4.45 14.65 6.93
CA LEU A 222 -3.47 13.55 6.97
C LEU A 222 -2.77 13.35 5.63
N GLY A 223 -3.50 13.44 4.52
CA GLY A 223 -2.94 13.30 3.17
C GLY A 223 -2.09 14.49 2.69
N ARG A 224 -2.16 15.65 3.35
CA ARG A 224 -1.32 16.82 3.06
C ARG A 224 -0.03 16.85 3.89
N LEU A 225 0.15 15.89 4.79
CA LEU A 225 1.38 15.78 5.57
C LEU A 225 2.51 15.19 4.70
N PRO A 226 3.68 15.85 4.62
CA PRO A 226 4.87 15.32 4.01
C PRO A 226 5.23 13.94 4.54
N TYR A 227 5.50 13.05 3.59
CA TYR A 227 5.97 11.71 3.86
C TYR A 227 7.50 11.63 3.73
N PRO A 228 8.21 10.90 4.62
CA PRO A 228 7.65 10.03 5.67
C PRO A 228 7.45 10.67 7.05
N THR A 229 8.21 11.69 7.43
CA THR A 229 8.37 12.13 8.83
C THR A 229 7.07 12.70 9.40
N GLU A 230 6.48 13.75 8.82
CA GLU A 230 5.26 14.36 9.38
C GLU A 230 4.01 13.47 9.20
N ALA A 231 3.99 12.66 8.14
CA ALA A 231 2.91 11.73 7.86
C ALA A 231 2.90 10.54 8.83
N LEU A 232 4.08 10.03 9.23
CA LEU A 232 4.20 8.86 10.12
C LEU A 232 4.39 9.26 11.59
N TRP A 233 4.93 10.44 11.87
CA TRP A 233 5.24 10.96 13.20
C TRP A 233 4.57 12.32 13.43
N GLY A 234 4.77 12.95 14.59
CA GLY A 234 4.30 14.31 14.85
C GLY A 234 2.78 14.46 14.62
N GLU A 235 2.41 15.29 13.64
CA GLU A 235 1.01 15.55 13.30
C GLU A 235 0.27 14.34 12.75
N GLY A 236 0.92 13.44 12.00
CA GLY A 236 0.26 12.24 11.50
C GLY A 236 -0.30 11.38 12.65
N VAL A 237 0.44 11.29 13.75
CA VAL A 237 0.00 10.59 14.97
C VAL A 237 -1.21 11.29 15.59
N LEU A 238 -1.18 12.63 15.70
CA LEU A 238 -2.31 13.41 16.21
C LEU A 238 -3.56 13.21 15.35
N VAL A 239 -3.45 13.33 14.03
CA VAL A 239 -4.61 13.18 13.14
C VAL A 239 -5.21 11.77 13.23
N ARG A 240 -4.37 10.74 13.32
CA ARG A 240 -4.84 9.36 13.56
C ARG A 240 -5.52 9.19 14.93
N GLN A 241 -5.06 9.86 15.98
CA GLN A 241 -5.76 9.88 17.27
C GLN A 241 -7.13 10.56 17.18
N LEU A 242 -7.25 11.63 16.38
CA LEU A 242 -8.54 12.29 16.13
C LEU A 242 -9.49 11.37 15.33
N LEU A 243 -8.98 10.73 14.26
CA LEU A 243 -9.73 9.76 13.46
C LEU A 243 -10.20 8.57 14.30
N ALA A 244 -9.42 8.10 15.26
CA ALA A 244 -9.79 7.00 16.15
C ALA A 244 -11.03 7.29 17.04
N THR A 245 -11.52 8.54 17.06
CA THR A 245 -12.78 8.90 17.74
C THR A 245 -14.02 8.79 16.85
N LEU A 246 -13.83 8.51 15.56
CA LEU A 246 -14.89 8.30 14.57
C LEU A 246 -15.10 6.81 14.31
N SER A 247 -16.26 6.44 13.79
CA SER A 247 -16.48 5.05 13.38
C SER A 247 -15.72 4.75 12.09
N GLU A 248 -15.24 3.51 11.94
CA GLU A 248 -14.59 3.07 10.69
C GLU A 248 -15.51 3.26 9.48
N VAL A 249 -16.82 3.03 9.64
CA VAL A 249 -17.82 3.23 8.59
C VAL A 249 -17.82 4.67 8.07
N ASP A 250 -17.74 5.66 8.97
CA ASP A 250 -17.69 7.07 8.58
C ASP A 250 -16.38 7.43 7.87
N ILE A 251 -15.25 6.87 8.32
CA ILE A 251 -13.93 7.07 7.71
C ILE A 251 -13.90 6.50 6.30
N VAL A 252 -14.41 5.28 6.12
CA VAL A 252 -14.51 4.61 4.82
C VAL A 252 -15.45 5.36 3.87
N ALA A 253 -16.60 5.84 4.37
CA ALA A 253 -17.54 6.63 3.57
C ALA A 253 -16.92 7.95 3.07
N ALA A 254 -16.16 8.63 3.93
CA ALA A 254 -15.39 9.81 3.54
C ALA A 254 -14.33 9.45 2.48
N ALA A 255 -13.54 8.40 2.72
CA ALA A 255 -12.51 7.95 1.78
C ALA A 255 -13.06 7.58 0.39
N ALA A 256 -14.27 7.01 0.32
CA ALA A 256 -14.91 6.60 -0.93
C ALA A 256 -15.34 7.78 -1.82
N THR A 257 -15.57 8.96 -1.25
CA THR A 257 -16.08 10.14 -1.96
C THR A 257 -15.07 11.28 -2.01
N GLY A 258 -13.99 11.19 -1.24
CA GLY A 258 -12.96 12.20 -1.14
C GLY A 258 -12.07 12.32 -2.37
N GLU A 259 -11.40 13.47 -2.45
CA GLU A 259 -10.44 13.77 -3.50
C GLU A 259 -9.13 12.97 -3.35
N ALA A 260 -8.20 13.13 -4.31
CA ALA A 260 -6.92 12.42 -4.34
C ALA A 260 -6.14 12.48 -3.01
N VAL A 261 -6.16 13.64 -2.35
CA VAL A 261 -5.48 13.86 -1.07
C VAL A 261 -6.17 13.15 0.09
N VAL A 262 -7.50 13.02 0.05
CA VAL A 262 -8.26 12.23 1.04
C VAL A 262 -7.94 10.75 0.85
N ALA A 263 -7.79 10.28 -0.38
CA ALA A 263 -7.34 8.91 -0.66
C ALA A 263 -5.92 8.65 -0.12
N LEU A 264 -4.98 9.59 -0.23
CA LEU A 264 -3.66 9.49 0.40
C LEU A 264 -3.75 9.48 1.94
N GLY A 265 -4.61 10.32 2.52
CA GLY A 265 -4.88 10.30 3.96
C GLY A 265 -5.48 8.99 4.44
N ALA A 266 -6.44 8.43 3.68
CA ALA A 266 -7.07 7.15 3.99
C ALA A 266 -6.09 5.99 3.88
N LEU A 267 -5.24 6.00 2.85
CA LEU A 267 -4.13 5.07 2.68
C LEU A 267 -3.15 5.16 3.87
N ASN A 268 -2.83 6.37 4.32
CA ASN A 268 -2.02 6.58 5.52
C ASN A 268 -2.69 6.05 6.78
N TRP A 269 -3.97 6.32 6.98
CA TRP A 269 -4.70 5.77 8.11
C TRP A 269 -4.73 4.22 8.09
N ALA A 270 -4.95 3.63 6.90
CA ALA A 270 -5.14 2.20 6.70
C ALA A 270 -3.89 1.35 6.99
N VAL A 271 -2.67 1.82 6.65
CA VAL A 271 -1.44 1.04 6.96
C VAL A 271 -1.16 0.92 8.46
N HIS A 272 -1.88 1.68 9.29
CA HIS A 272 -1.81 1.60 10.74
C HIS A 272 -3.00 0.81 11.33
N GLN A 273 -3.87 0.24 10.50
CA GLN A 273 -4.96 -0.64 10.92
C GLN A 273 -4.55 -2.11 10.76
N PRO A 274 -5.13 -3.02 11.57
CA PRO A 274 -4.91 -4.46 11.40
C PRO A 274 -5.52 -5.02 10.11
N ASP A 275 -6.53 -4.35 9.55
CA ASP A 275 -7.23 -4.72 8.32
C ASP A 275 -7.40 -3.49 7.44
N ASP A 276 -6.80 -3.50 6.24
CA ASP A 276 -6.82 -2.40 5.28
C ASP A 276 -7.79 -2.62 4.11
N ARG A 277 -8.52 -3.74 4.08
CA ARG A 277 -9.31 -4.19 2.92
C ARG A 277 -10.48 -3.28 2.61
N VAL A 278 -11.22 -2.85 3.64
CA VAL A 278 -12.40 -1.99 3.46
C VAL A 278 -11.98 -0.63 2.91
N VAL A 279 -10.86 -0.09 3.40
CA VAL A 279 -10.30 1.16 2.87
C VAL A 279 -9.79 0.97 1.45
N ALA A 280 -9.07 -0.11 1.16
CA ALA A 280 -8.56 -0.40 -0.17
C ALA A 280 -9.68 -0.38 -1.22
N ALA A 281 -10.82 -1.03 -0.92
CA ALA A 281 -11.99 -1.02 -1.77
C ALA A 281 -12.57 0.39 -1.95
N ALA A 282 -12.65 1.19 -0.88
CA ALA A 282 -13.17 2.55 -0.92
C ALA A 282 -12.30 3.48 -1.79
N ILE A 283 -10.98 3.39 -1.68
CA ILE A 283 -10.06 4.29 -2.41
C ILE A 283 -9.64 3.74 -3.78
N ALA A 284 -9.92 2.48 -4.10
CA ALA A 284 -9.56 1.82 -5.36
C ALA A 284 -9.90 2.65 -6.62
N PRO A 285 -11.11 3.26 -6.75
CA PRO A 285 -11.41 4.08 -7.92
C PRO A 285 -10.48 5.30 -8.07
N THR A 286 -10.09 5.91 -6.95
CA THR A 286 -9.16 7.04 -6.96
C THR A 286 -7.74 6.57 -7.28
N LEU A 287 -7.28 5.48 -6.68
CA LEU A 287 -5.93 4.95 -6.95
C LEU A 287 -5.77 4.52 -8.41
N ARG A 288 -6.75 3.83 -8.99
CA ARG A 288 -6.72 3.43 -10.42
C ARG A 288 -6.69 4.62 -11.39
N ARG A 289 -7.12 5.81 -10.98
CA ARG A 289 -7.03 7.03 -11.80
C ARG A 289 -5.67 7.72 -11.68
N LEU A 290 -5.04 7.61 -10.52
CA LEU A 290 -3.81 8.35 -10.19
C LEU A 290 -2.55 7.52 -10.49
N LEU A 291 -2.64 6.21 -10.30
CA LEU A 291 -1.54 5.28 -10.43
C LEU A 291 -1.86 4.25 -11.52
N PRO A 292 -0.89 3.94 -12.41
CA PRO A 292 -1.04 2.89 -13.41
C PRO A 292 -1.12 1.48 -12.80
#